data_AF-A0A238XQZ1-F1
#
_entry.id   AF-A0A238XQZ1-F1
#
_cell.length_a   1.000
_cell.length_b   1.000
_cell.length_c   1.000
_cell.angle_alpha   90.00
_cell.angle_beta   90.00
_cell.angle_gamma   90.00
#
_symmetry.space_group_name_H-M   'P 1'
#
loop_
_entity.id
_entity.type
_entity.pdbx_description
1 polymer ?
#
loop_
_entity_poly.entity_id
_entity_poly.type
_entity_poly.pdbx_seq_one_letter_code
_entity_poly.pdbx_strand_id
1 'polypeptide(L)'
;MPMNNWIELLSEFKQKKQPIAFVTITKVLGSAPCRVGSKMIVTKQKEIFGTIGGGKLEFQVIDEAVIAINKNQLKDFKYTLGPEFEQCCGGVVELIIEPMNQAPELYLFGAGHIGIEICNVLKDTPFNITLLDSRKDWINTIKIDKSINYSDIDFDLYKQTINWGPNCYVVILTHDHKLDFEITALALHSETNYIGLIGSKTKKNKFNNMLKNELNFEAGISPVHCPVGLDLGGNTPKEIAISVAAELLKVYYGK
;
A
#
# COMPACT_ATOMS: atom_id res chain seq x y z
N MET A 1 18.02 -0.07 -28.47
CA MET A 1 18.15 0.85 -27.31
C MET A 1 19.23 0.31 -26.40
N PRO A 2 20.13 1.13 -25.83
CA PRO A 2 21.27 0.62 -25.07
C PRO A 2 20.77 -0.19 -23.87
N MET A 3 21.25 -1.43 -23.75
CA MET A 3 20.85 -2.48 -22.80
C MET A 3 20.95 -2.12 -21.30
N ASN A 4 21.35 -0.90 -20.94
CA ASN A 4 21.77 -0.54 -19.58
C ASN A 4 21.06 0.69 -18.98
N ASN A 5 20.06 1.26 -19.64
CA ASN A 5 19.43 2.49 -19.14
C ASN A 5 18.23 2.25 -18.20
N TRP A 6 18.33 1.24 -17.34
CA TRP A 6 17.27 0.91 -16.41
C TRP A 6 17.09 2.01 -15.35
N ILE A 7 18.14 2.77 -15.01
CA ILE A 7 18.03 3.89 -14.06
C ILE A 7 17.07 4.97 -14.56
N GLU A 8 17.19 5.39 -15.83
CA GLU A 8 16.28 6.39 -16.39
C GLU A 8 14.86 5.85 -16.51
N LEU A 9 14.68 4.59 -16.91
CA LEU A 9 13.37 3.94 -16.94
C LEU A 9 12.72 3.88 -15.56
N LEU A 10 13.47 3.49 -14.52
CA LEU A 10 12.97 3.48 -13.15
C LEU A 10 12.56 4.89 -12.69
N SER A 11 13.35 5.91 -13.04
CA SER A 11 13.00 7.31 -12.77
C SER A 11 11.72 7.72 -13.49
N GLU A 12 11.55 7.33 -14.76
CA GLU A 12 10.35 7.61 -15.55
C GLU A 12 9.09 6.96 -14.94
N PHE A 13 9.16 5.67 -14.59
CA PHE A 13 8.04 4.98 -13.93
C PHE A 13 7.69 5.61 -12.58
N LYS A 14 8.69 6.00 -11.79
CA LYS A 14 8.49 6.72 -10.53
C LYS A 14 7.75 8.05 -10.75
N GLN A 15 8.17 8.86 -11.72
CA GLN A 15 7.53 10.14 -12.04
C GLN A 15 6.10 9.95 -12.54
N LYS A 16 5.86 8.92 -13.36
CA LYS A 16 4.52 8.54 -13.85
C LYS A 16 3.66 7.84 -12.81
N LYS A 17 4.17 7.63 -11.59
CA LYS A 17 3.42 6.95 -10.53
C LYS A 17 2.96 5.54 -10.95
N GLN A 18 3.72 4.88 -11.83
CA GLN A 18 3.37 3.58 -12.39
C GLN A 18 4.08 2.46 -11.63
N PRO A 19 3.35 1.54 -10.98
CA PRO A 19 3.94 0.39 -10.30
C PRO A 19 4.64 -0.56 -11.28
N ILE A 20 5.85 -1.00 -10.93
CA ILE A 20 6.62 -1.98 -11.69
C ILE A 20 7.26 -3.00 -10.75
N ALA A 21 7.73 -4.12 -11.29
CA ALA A 21 8.65 -5.03 -10.61
C ALA A 21 10.01 -4.97 -11.28
N PHE A 22 11.06 -4.93 -10.47
CA PHE A 22 12.44 -5.01 -10.92
C PHE A 22 13.00 -6.39 -10.60
N VAL A 23 13.28 -7.14 -11.65
CA VAL A 23 13.81 -8.50 -11.57
C VAL A 23 15.32 -8.44 -11.73
N THR A 24 16.05 -9.11 -10.84
CA THR A 24 17.50 -9.26 -10.93
C THR A 24 17.89 -10.73 -10.78
N ILE A 25 18.66 -11.26 -11.73
CA ILE A 25 19.33 -12.56 -11.57
C ILE A 25 20.47 -12.40 -10.56
N THR A 26 20.37 -13.11 -9.44
CA THR A 26 21.35 -13.04 -8.34
C THR A 26 22.39 -14.16 -8.43
N LYS A 27 22.04 -15.29 -9.05
CA LYS A 27 22.95 -16.44 -9.18
C LYS A 27 22.63 -17.27 -10.41
N VAL A 28 23.68 -17.80 -11.01
CA VAL A 28 23.61 -18.81 -12.08
C VAL A 28 24.61 -19.91 -11.76
N LEU A 29 24.16 -21.17 -11.77
CA LEU A 29 25.01 -22.36 -11.66
C LEU A 29 24.81 -23.23 -12.88
N GLY A 30 25.90 -23.74 -13.46
CA GLY A 30 25.84 -24.48 -14.71
C GLY A 30 25.44 -23.59 -15.90
N SER A 31 24.85 -24.20 -16.92
CA SER A 31 24.46 -23.51 -18.16
C SER A 31 23.06 -22.95 -18.06
N ALA A 32 22.93 -21.63 -18.23
CA ALA A 32 21.66 -20.92 -18.34
C ALA A 32 21.77 -19.86 -19.46
N PRO A 33 20.66 -19.46 -20.11
CA PRO A 33 20.67 -18.41 -21.14
C PRO A 33 20.85 -16.98 -20.57
N CYS A 34 21.16 -16.87 -19.29
CA CYS A 34 21.25 -15.62 -18.55
C CYS A 34 22.57 -15.51 -17.81
N ARG A 35 22.88 -14.30 -17.34
CA ARG A 35 24.07 -14.03 -16.53
C ARG A 35 23.66 -13.41 -15.21
N VAL A 36 24.48 -13.62 -14.19
CA VAL A 36 24.37 -12.87 -12.93
C VAL A 36 24.35 -11.38 -13.24
N GLY A 37 23.40 -10.66 -12.63
CA GLY A 37 23.19 -9.24 -12.86
C GLY A 37 22.33 -8.90 -14.07
N SER A 38 21.85 -9.88 -14.85
CA SER A 38 20.77 -9.63 -15.83
C SER A 38 19.54 -9.06 -15.13
N LYS A 39 18.88 -8.09 -15.77
CA LYS A 39 17.74 -7.37 -15.21
C LYS A 39 16.59 -7.24 -16.20
N MET A 40 15.38 -7.21 -15.66
CA MET A 40 14.15 -6.98 -16.39
C MET A 40 13.19 -6.17 -15.53
N ILE A 41 12.58 -5.14 -16.11
CA ILE A 41 11.45 -4.43 -15.52
C ILE A 41 10.17 -5.05 -16.08
N VAL A 42 9.18 -5.28 -15.23
CA VAL A 42 7.85 -5.80 -15.62
C VAL A 42 6.76 -4.85 -15.12
N THR A 43 5.81 -4.49 -15.99
CA THR A 43 4.63 -3.68 -15.61
C THR A 43 3.45 -4.57 -15.21
N LYS A 44 2.40 -4.00 -14.59
CA LYS A 44 1.14 -4.73 -14.33
C LYS A 44 0.51 -5.31 -15.60
N GLN A 45 0.73 -4.65 -16.74
CA GLN A 45 0.23 -5.06 -18.06
C GLN A 45 1.12 -6.13 -18.72
N LYS A 46 2.12 -6.66 -18.00
CA LYS A 46 3.11 -7.63 -18.49
C LYS A 46 4.01 -7.10 -19.59
N GLU A 47 4.13 -5.77 -19.74
CA GLU A 47 5.15 -5.18 -20.61
C GLU A 47 6.52 -5.34 -19.95
N ILE A 48 7.54 -5.62 -20.76
CA ILE A 48 8.90 -5.87 -20.28
C ILE A 48 9.92 -4.88 -20.86
N PHE A 49 10.90 -4.53 -20.03
CA PHE A 49 12.05 -3.72 -20.43
C PHE A 49 13.33 -4.41 -19.95
N GLY A 50 14.20 -4.77 -20.89
CA GLY A 50 15.32 -5.68 -20.61
C GLY A 50 14.91 -7.14 -20.73
N THR A 51 15.81 -8.04 -20.34
CA THR A 51 15.59 -9.49 -20.40
C THR A 51 16.45 -10.19 -19.35
N ILE A 52 15.91 -11.27 -18.80
CA ILE A 52 16.65 -12.19 -17.93
C ILE A 52 17.09 -13.47 -18.66
N GLY A 53 17.14 -13.46 -19.99
CA GLY A 53 17.60 -14.59 -20.82
C GLY A 53 16.51 -15.26 -21.66
N GLY A 54 15.26 -14.80 -21.60
CA GLY A 54 14.16 -15.28 -22.43
C GLY A 54 13.68 -16.70 -22.10
N GLY A 55 12.84 -17.24 -22.99
CA GLY A 55 12.28 -18.59 -22.87
C GLY A 55 11.23 -18.74 -21.77
N LYS A 56 10.90 -19.98 -21.40
CA LYS A 56 9.83 -20.30 -20.42
C LYS A 56 10.05 -19.70 -19.04
N LEU A 57 11.31 -19.58 -18.60
CA LEU A 57 11.64 -18.95 -17.33
C LEU A 57 11.16 -17.49 -17.30
N GLU A 58 11.42 -16.72 -18.35
CA GLU A 58 11.03 -15.32 -18.42
C GLU A 58 9.50 -15.15 -18.35
N PHE A 59 8.74 -15.99 -19.05
CA PHE A 59 7.28 -15.98 -18.99
C PHE A 59 6.74 -16.25 -17.58
N GLN A 60 7.28 -17.25 -16.87
CA GLN A 60 6.88 -17.54 -15.49
C GLN A 60 7.22 -16.38 -14.54
N VAL A 61 8.39 -15.79 -14.71
CA VAL A 61 8.84 -14.67 -13.88
C VAL A 61 8.01 -13.41 -14.11
N ILE A 62 7.49 -13.18 -15.33
CA ILE A 62 6.54 -12.09 -15.61
C ILE A 62 5.26 -12.26 -14.80
N ASP A 63 4.72 -13.48 -14.70
CA ASP A 63 3.51 -13.74 -13.91
C ASP A 63 3.75 -13.51 -12.41
N GLU A 64 4.86 -14.03 -11.88
CA GLU A 64 5.26 -13.81 -10.49
C GLU A 64 5.55 -12.32 -10.19
N ALA A 65 6.09 -11.59 -11.17
CA ALA A 65 6.32 -10.15 -11.06
C ALA A 65 5.00 -9.37 -10.91
N VAL A 66 3.97 -9.70 -11.69
CA VAL A 66 2.64 -9.09 -11.53
C VAL A 66 2.05 -9.39 -10.14
N ILE A 67 2.22 -10.63 -9.65
CA ILE A 67 1.78 -11.00 -8.30
C ILE A 67 2.54 -10.18 -7.24
N ALA A 68 3.86 -10.03 -7.37
CA ALA A 68 4.69 -9.25 -6.46
C ALA A 68 4.27 -7.77 -6.43
N ILE A 69 3.96 -7.16 -7.58
CA ILE A 69 3.43 -5.80 -7.67
C ILE A 69 2.10 -5.70 -6.91
N ASN A 70 1.16 -6.61 -7.17
CA ASN A 70 -0.17 -6.55 -6.56
C ASN A 70 -0.15 -6.77 -5.04
N LYS A 71 0.76 -7.62 -4.56
CA LYS A 71 0.94 -7.88 -3.11
C LYS A 71 1.92 -6.90 -2.44
N ASN A 72 2.56 -6.03 -3.21
CA ASN A 72 3.66 -5.16 -2.78
C ASN A 72 4.72 -5.91 -1.95
N GLN A 73 5.06 -7.14 -2.38
CA GLN A 73 5.92 -8.05 -1.62
C GLN A 73 7.14 -8.47 -2.45
N LEU A 74 8.33 -8.31 -1.88
CA LEU A 74 9.56 -8.87 -2.44
C LEU A 74 9.46 -10.39 -2.52
N LYS A 75 9.94 -10.95 -3.62
CA LYS A 75 10.04 -12.40 -3.81
C LYS A 75 11.45 -12.80 -4.20
N ASP A 76 11.94 -13.88 -3.63
CA ASP A 76 13.11 -14.61 -4.06
C ASP A 76 12.69 -15.96 -4.64
N PHE A 77 13.27 -16.32 -5.78
CA PHE A 77 12.96 -17.57 -6.46
C PHE A 77 14.22 -18.31 -6.85
N LYS A 78 14.10 -19.64 -6.88
CA LYS A 78 15.12 -20.57 -7.36
C LYS A 78 14.48 -21.52 -8.37
N TYR A 79 14.99 -21.49 -9.60
CA TYR A 79 14.54 -22.35 -10.69
C TYR A 79 15.64 -23.33 -11.08
N THR A 80 15.28 -24.61 -11.22
CA THR A 80 16.16 -25.63 -11.79
C THR A 80 15.78 -25.82 -13.25
N LEU A 81 16.71 -25.51 -14.14
CA LEU A 81 16.53 -25.53 -15.59
C LEU A 81 16.69 -26.98 -16.10
N GLY A 82 15.58 -27.72 -16.06
CA GLY A 82 15.48 -29.09 -16.56
C GLY A 82 14.57 -29.21 -17.79
N PRO A 83 14.13 -30.44 -18.13
CA PRO A 83 13.26 -30.71 -19.28
C PRO A 83 11.96 -29.89 -19.30
N GLU A 84 11.42 -29.55 -18.13
CA GLU A 84 10.20 -28.71 -17.99
C GLU A 84 10.37 -27.30 -18.59
N PHE A 85 11.61 -26.80 -18.69
CA PHE A 85 11.94 -25.51 -19.29
C PHE A 85 12.40 -25.61 -20.76
N GLU A 86 12.31 -26.79 -21.39
CA GLU A 86 12.84 -27.05 -22.75
C GLU A 86 14.35 -26.75 -22.90
N GLN A 87 15.09 -26.81 -21.79
CA GLN A 87 16.52 -26.54 -21.76
C GLN A 87 17.29 -27.83 -21.49
N CYS A 88 18.24 -28.15 -22.36
CA CYS A 88 18.99 -29.41 -22.29
C CYS A 88 20.09 -29.43 -21.19
N CYS A 89 20.37 -28.31 -20.52
CA CYS A 89 21.67 -28.11 -19.85
C CYS A 89 21.69 -28.05 -18.31
N GLY A 90 20.59 -28.35 -17.60
CA GLY A 90 20.62 -28.67 -16.15
C GLY A 90 21.07 -27.55 -15.20
N GLY A 91 21.04 -26.28 -15.62
CA GLY A 91 21.48 -25.15 -14.80
C GLY A 91 20.53 -24.80 -13.66
N VAL A 92 20.95 -23.93 -12.76
CA VAL A 92 20.11 -23.34 -11.70
C VAL A 92 20.20 -21.83 -11.79
N VAL A 93 19.05 -21.15 -11.70
CA VAL A 93 18.96 -19.70 -11.68
C VAL A 93 18.26 -19.28 -10.39
N GLU A 94 18.89 -18.38 -9.64
CA GLU A 94 18.27 -17.68 -8.53
C GLU A 94 18.06 -16.22 -8.92
N LEU A 95 16.91 -15.67 -8.53
CA LEU A 95 16.52 -14.30 -8.85
C LEU A 95 15.73 -13.67 -7.72
N ILE A 96 15.73 -12.35 -7.70
CA ILE A 96 14.85 -11.54 -6.85
C ILE A 96 13.89 -10.74 -7.74
N ILE A 97 12.68 -10.55 -7.24
CA ILE A 97 11.65 -9.68 -7.79
C ILE A 97 11.33 -8.63 -6.73
N GLU A 98 11.71 -7.39 -7.01
CA GLU A 98 11.51 -6.24 -6.14
C GLU A 98 10.36 -5.38 -6.69
N PRO A 99 9.16 -5.37 -6.07
CA PRO A 99 8.12 -4.45 -6.48
C PRO A 99 8.54 -3.01 -6.12
N MET A 100 8.57 -2.14 -7.12
CA MET A 100 8.82 -0.71 -6.96
C MET A 100 7.49 0.04 -7.06
N ASN A 101 6.64 -0.21 -6.07
CA ASN A 101 5.37 0.50 -5.92
C ASN A 101 5.59 1.89 -5.31
N GLN A 102 4.54 2.70 -5.32
CA GLN A 102 4.56 3.97 -4.61
C GLN A 102 4.49 3.77 -3.10
N ALA A 103 4.93 4.80 -2.37
CA ALA A 103 4.63 4.93 -0.96
C ALA A 103 3.10 4.86 -0.73
N PRO A 104 2.61 4.14 0.28
CA PRO A 104 1.19 4.12 0.62
C PRO A 104 0.71 5.53 0.99
N GLU A 105 -0.42 5.95 0.44
CA GLU A 105 -1.06 7.23 0.75
C GLU A 105 -1.98 7.04 1.95
N LEU A 106 -1.61 7.62 3.10
CA LEU A 106 -2.38 7.59 4.32
C LEU A 106 -3.19 8.88 4.49
N TYR A 107 -4.51 8.74 4.43
CA TYR A 107 -5.46 9.83 4.69
C TYR A 107 -6.01 9.70 6.12
N LEU A 108 -5.66 10.67 6.97
CA LEU A 108 -6.08 10.78 8.36
C LEU A 108 -7.22 11.79 8.46
N PHE A 109 -8.44 11.33 8.70
CA PHE A 109 -9.60 12.20 8.87
C PHE A 109 -9.79 12.57 10.34
N GLY A 110 -9.41 13.79 10.71
CA GLY A 110 -9.52 14.35 12.04
C GLY A 110 -8.17 14.81 12.58
N ALA A 111 -7.97 16.12 12.68
CA ALA A 111 -6.77 16.74 13.25
C ALA A 111 -6.89 16.98 14.77
N GLY A 112 -7.57 16.08 15.48
CA GLY A 112 -7.62 16.08 16.94
C GLY A 112 -6.31 15.60 17.58
N HIS A 113 -6.26 15.54 18.91
CA HIS A 113 -5.06 15.14 19.66
C HIS A 113 -4.50 13.77 19.22
N ILE A 114 -5.36 12.81 18.88
CA ILE A 114 -4.91 11.48 18.41
C ILE A 114 -4.32 11.55 17.00
N GLY A 115 -4.97 12.27 16.07
CA GLY A 115 -4.50 12.39 14.69
C GLY A 115 -3.12 13.04 14.60
N ILE A 116 -2.87 14.07 15.40
CA ILE A 116 -1.56 14.73 15.48
C ILE A 116 -0.49 13.75 15.97
N GLU A 117 -0.78 12.97 17.01
CA GLU A 117 0.19 11.99 17.53
C GLU A 117 0.43 10.85 16.54
N ILE A 118 -0.58 10.41 15.77
CA ILE A 118 -0.39 9.44 14.67
C ILE A 118 0.56 10.02 13.62
N CYS A 119 0.36 11.28 13.19
CA CYS A 119 1.29 11.96 12.27
C CYS A 119 2.71 11.99 12.82
N ASN A 120 2.90 12.32 14.11
CA ASN A 120 4.21 12.38 14.74
C ASN A 120 4.93 11.03 14.77
N VAL A 121 4.19 9.94 15.02
CA VAL A 121 4.75 8.59 15.06
C VAL A 121 5.09 8.09 13.65
N LEU A 122 4.31 8.47 12.64
CA LEU A 122 4.43 7.92 11.27
C LEU A 122 5.25 8.78 10.29
N LYS A 123 5.64 10.01 10.64
CA LYS A 123 6.28 10.96 9.69
C LYS A 123 7.58 10.48 9.02
N ASP A 124 8.28 9.52 9.64
CA ASP A 124 9.54 8.94 9.14
C ASP A 124 9.36 7.47 8.72
N THR A 125 8.13 7.08 8.38
CA THR A 125 7.78 5.75 7.91
C THR A 125 7.44 5.78 6.41
N PRO A 126 7.17 4.64 5.76
CA PRO A 126 6.86 4.61 4.32
C PRO A 126 5.60 5.37 3.89
N PHE A 127 4.76 5.83 4.82
CA PHE A 127 3.48 6.47 4.50
C PHE A 127 3.64 7.93 4.06
N ASN A 128 3.02 8.28 2.93
CA ASN A 128 2.74 9.67 2.56
C ASN A 128 1.47 10.11 3.28
N ILE A 129 1.59 11.03 4.23
CA ILE A 129 0.48 11.36 5.14
C ILE A 129 -0.22 12.64 4.69
N THR A 130 -1.55 12.57 4.57
CA THR A 130 -2.43 13.72 4.45
C THR A 130 -3.39 13.76 5.63
N LEU A 131 -3.28 14.80 6.45
CA LEU A 131 -4.17 15.08 7.58
C LEU A 131 -5.32 16.00 7.11
N LEU A 132 -6.55 15.56 7.32
CA LEU A 132 -7.75 16.28 6.89
C LEU A 132 -8.59 16.69 8.09
N ASP A 133 -9.04 17.95 8.14
CA ASP A 133 -10.00 18.44 9.14
C ASP A 133 -10.76 19.65 8.62
N SER A 134 -12.10 19.55 8.55
CA SER A 134 -12.96 20.60 7.98
C SER A 134 -13.05 21.87 8.84
N ARG A 135 -12.51 21.87 10.06
CA ARG A 135 -12.51 23.06 10.92
C ARG A 135 -11.55 24.10 10.34
N LYS A 136 -12.13 25.18 9.84
CA LYS A 136 -11.37 26.35 9.37
C LYS A 136 -10.40 26.84 10.42
N ASP A 137 -9.22 27.26 9.97
CA ASP A 137 -8.13 27.79 10.81
C ASP A 137 -7.60 26.83 11.88
N TRP A 138 -8.07 25.58 11.93
CA TRP A 138 -7.62 24.61 12.92
C TRP A 138 -6.12 24.30 12.81
N ILE A 139 -5.58 24.37 11.59
CA ILE A 139 -4.15 24.26 11.31
C ILE A 139 -3.29 25.24 12.14
N ASN A 140 -3.82 26.42 12.45
CA ASN A 140 -3.11 27.44 13.24
C ASN A 140 -2.98 27.07 14.72
N THR A 141 -3.76 26.09 15.18
CA THR A 141 -3.79 25.65 16.58
C THR A 141 -2.92 24.41 16.83
N ILE A 142 -2.48 23.75 15.76
CA ILE A 142 -1.75 22.48 15.82
C ILE A 142 -0.32 22.65 15.35
N LYS A 143 0.55 21.73 15.76
CA LYS A 143 1.93 21.64 15.26
C LYS A 143 2.09 20.30 14.58
N ILE A 144 2.36 20.34 13.28
CA ILE A 144 2.64 19.17 12.45
C ILE A 144 3.98 19.35 11.74
N ASP A 145 4.64 18.24 11.41
CA ASP A 145 5.88 18.26 10.64
C ASP A 145 5.61 18.77 9.20
N LYS A 146 6.63 19.36 8.57
CA LYS A 146 6.52 19.87 7.19
C LYS A 146 6.34 18.77 6.15
N SER A 147 6.68 17.53 6.49
CA SER A 147 6.43 16.36 5.63
C SER A 147 4.95 15.96 5.57
N ILE A 148 4.11 16.45 6.50
CA ILE A 148 2.70 16.11 6.56
C ILE A 148 1.90 17.09 5.71
N ASN A 149 1.15 16.57 4.74
CA ASN A 149 0.19 17.38 4.00
C ASN A 149 -1.02 17.67 4.90
N TYR A 150 -1.53 18.90 4.87
CA TYR A 150 -2.76 19.27 5.57
C TYR A 150 -3.79 19.81 4.59
N SER A 151 -5.06 19.48 4.82
CA SER A 151 -6.18 19.96 4.04
C SER A 151 -7.38 20.26 4.95
N ASP A 152 -7.93 21.47 4.84
CA ASP A 152 -9.18 21.90 5.50
C ASP A 152 -10.41 21.85 4.58
N ILE A 153 -10.26 21.18 3.44
CA ILE A 153 -11.31 21.02 2.45
C ILE A 153 -12.52 20.27 3.03
N ASP A 154 -13.71 20.70 2.61
CA ASP A 154 -14.99 20.08 2.97
C ASP A 154 -15.12 18.63 2.45
N PHE A 155 -15.91 17.83 3.17
CA PHE A 155 -16.26 16.46 2.82
C PHE A 155 -17.05 16.28 1.52
N ASP A 156 -17.67 17.30 0.94
CA ASP A 156 -18.22 17.10 -0.40
C ASP A 156 -17.13 17.16 -1.49
N LEU A 157 -16.04 17.87 -1.23
CA LEU A 157 -14.94 18.02 -2.18
C LEU A 157 -13.86 16.93 -2.01
N TYR A 158 -13.67 16.37 -0.81
CA TYR A 158 -12.65 15.31 -0.59
C TYR A 158 -12.87 14.05 -1.44
N LYS A 159 -14.13 13.73 -1.78
CA LYS A 159 -14.49 12.52 -2.55
C LYS A 159 -13.75 12.47 -3.87
N GLN A 160 -13.43 13.65 -4.41
CA GLN A 160 -12.82 13.85 -5.72
C GLN A 160 -11.31 14.07 -5.65
N THR A 161 -10.75 14.41 -4.48
CA THR A 161 -9.33 14.77 -4.34
C THR A 161 -8.46 13.63 -3.82
N ILE A 162 -9.05 12.65 -3.14
CA ILE A 162 -8.33 11.47 -2.64
C ILE A 162 -8.07 10.49 -3.79
N ASN A 163 -6.84 9.97 -3.84
CA ASN A 163 -6.46 8.89 -4.74
C ASN A 163 -6.92 7.55 -4.15
N TRP A 164 -8.21 7.27 -4.26
CA TRP A 164 -8.77 6.01 -3.79
C TRP A 164 -8.22 4.79 -4.53
N GLY A 165 -8.29 3.62 -3.90
CA GLY A 165 -7.87 2.35 -4.48
C GLY A 165 -6.81 1.61 -3.66
N PRO A 166 -6.11 0.65 -4.29
CA PRO A 166 -5.24 -0.30 -3.58
C PRO A 166 -3.97 0.28 -2.93
N ASN A 167 -3.62 1.54 -3.19
CA ASN A 167 -2.51 2.23 -2.51
C ASN A 167 -2.98 3.16 -1.38
N CYS A 168 -4.30 3.27 -1.20
CA CYS A 168 -4.93 4.16 -0.23
C CYS A 168 -5.08 3.45 1.11
N TYR A 169 -4.73 4.17 2.18
CA TYR A 169 -4.96 3.81 3.57
C TYR A 169 -5.78 4.92 4.20
N VAL A 170 -6.82 4.56 4.93
CA VAL A 170 -7.72 5.52 5.55
C VAL A 170 -7.82 5.24 7.04
N VAL A 171 -7.64 6.28 7.84
CA VAL A 171 -7.91 6.23 9.29
C VAL A 171 -8.89 7.35 9.62
N ILE A 172 -10.00 6.97 10.23
CA ILE A 172 -11.16 7.81 10.46
C ILE A 172 -11.24 8.10 11.97
N LEU A 173 -10.98 9.34 12.34
CA LEU A 173 -11.00 9.80 13.72
C LEU A 173 -11.62 11.19 13.89
N THR A 174 -12.69 11.45 13.14
CA THR A 174 -13.43 12.70 13.27
C THR A 174 -14.26 12.71 14.54
N HIS A 175 -14.82 13.88 14.86
CA HIS A 175 -15.77 14.04 15.98
C HIS A 175 -17.23 13.89 15.55
N ASP A 176 -17.50 13.77 14.24
CA ASP A 176 -18.85 13.68 13.68
C ASP A 176 -19.14 12.24 13.25
N HIS A 177 -20.10 11.62 13.95
CA HIS A 177 -20.52 10.24 13.69
C HIS A 177 -21.12 10.03 12.30
N LYS A 178 -21.79 11.04 11.73
CA LYS A 178 -22.34 10.95 10.38
C LYS A 178 -21.22 10.99 9.36
N LEU A 179 -20.29 11.94 9.52
CA LEU A 179 -19.11 12.06 8.68
C LEU A 179 -18.26 10.79 8.68
N ASP A 180 -17.97 10.23 9.87
CA ASP A 180 -17.25 8.96 10.01
C ASP A 180 -17.89 7.83 9.20
N PHE A 181 -19.23 7.74 9.22
CA PHE A 181 -19.97 6.72 8.48
C PHE A 181 -19.84 6.92 6.97
N GLU A 182 -19.99 8.16 6.50
CA GLU A 182 -19.88 8.49 5.08
C GLU A 182 -18.47 8.24 4.54
N ILE A 183 -17.40 8.57 5.29
CA ILE A 183 -16.02 8.22 4.94
C ILE A 183 -15.86 6.69 4.88
N THR A 184 -16.38 5.98 5.89
CA THR A 184 -16.27 4.51 5.97
C THR A 184 -16.93 3.86 4.76
N ALA A 185 -18.13 4.28 4.40
CA ALA A 185 -18.88 3.75 3.27
C ALA A 185 -18.17 4.02 1.94
N LEU A 186 -17.61 5.22 1.75
CA LEU A 186 -16.85 5.53 0.54
C LEU A 186 -15.57 4.67 0.45
N ALA A 187 -14.81 4.58 1.53
CA ALA A 187 -13.57 3.82 1.57
C ALA A 187 -13.78 2.32 1.27
N LEU A 188 -14.89 1.74 1.75
CA LEU A 188 -15.31 0.38 1.44
C LEU A 188 -15.66 0.20 -0.05
N HIS A 189 -16.34 1.17 -0.65
CA HIS A 189 -16.69 1.12 -2.06
C HIS A 189 -15.48 1.25 -2.98
N SER A 190 -14.46 2.00 -2.56
CA SER A 190 -13.29 2.31 -3.40
C SER A 190 -12.11 1.34 -3.27
N GLU A 191 -12.33 0.13 -2.74
CA GLU A 191 -11.29 -0.92 -2.61
C GLU A 191 -10.00 -0.44 -1.93
N THR A 192 -10.16 0.39 -0.89
CA THR A 192 -9.06 0.91 -0.09
C THR A 192 -8.30 -0.23 0.59
N ASN A 193 -6.97 -0.17 0.62
CA ASN A 193 -6.14 -1.25 1.16
C ASN A 193 -6.28 -1.43 2.68
N TYR A 194 -6.64 -0.36 3.38
CA TYR A 194 -6.86 -0.38 4.82
C TYR A 194 -7.88 0.68 5.24
N ILE A 195 -8.79 0.30 6.13
CA ILE A 195 -9.79 1.20 6.72
C ILE A 195 -9.75 1.03 8.23
N GLY A 196 -9.22 2.02 8.93
CA GLY A 196 -9.24 2.14 10.38
C GLY A 196 -10.33 3.12 10.81
N LEU A 197 -11.14 2.74 11.79
CA LEU A 197 -12.15 3.61 12.36
C LEU A 197 -11.99 3.68 13.88
N ILE A 198 -11.81 4.90 14.40
CA ILE A 198 -11.85 5.12 15.83
C ILE A 198 -13.28 4.95 16.34
N GLY A 199 -13.44 4.15 17.39
CA GLY A 199 -14.76 3.92 17.93
C GLY A 199 -14.83 2.82 18.96
N SER A 200 -15.94 2.81 19.70
CA SER A 200 -16.30 1.74 20.61
C SER A 200 -16.95 0.57 19.88
N LYS A 201 -17.11 -0.56 20.60
CA LYS A 201 -17.93 -1.70 20.14
C LYS A 201 -19.34 -1.27 19.73
N THR A 202 -19.91 -0.29 20.42
CA THR A 202 -21.24 0.26 20.10
C THR A 202 -21.24 0.99 18.76
N LYS A 203 -20.23 1.84 18.47
CA LYS A 203 -20.10 2.50 17.16
C LYS A 203 -19.98 1.46 16.05
N LYS A 204 -19.15 0.43 16.26
CA LYS A 204 -18.98 -0.70 15.33
C LYS A 204 -20.32 -1.37 14.98
N ASN A 205 -21.11 -1.74 16.00
CA ASN A 205 -22.40 -2.40 15.79
C ASN A 205 -23.40 -1.52 15.06
N LYS A 206 -23.45 -0.22 15.39
CA LYS A 206 -24.32 0.74 14.70
C LYS A 206 -23.98 0.84 13.23
N PHE A 207 -22.70 1.06 12.89
CA PHE A 207 -22.27 1.20 11.51
C PHE A 207 -22.45 -0.11 10.72
N ASN A 208 -22.23 -1.26 11.35
CA ASN A 208 -22.49 -2.56 10.73
C ASN A 208 -23.96 -2.70 10.30
N ASN A 209 -24.90 -2.30 11.16
CA ASN A 209 -26.33 -2.38 10.85
C ASN A 209 -26.70 -1.42 9.71
N MET A 210 -26.17 -0.19 9.73
CA MET A 210 -26.40 0.78 8.66
C MET A 210 -25.82 0.28 7.32
N LEU A 211 -24.60 -0.24 7.29
CA LEU A 211 -23.98 -0.80 6.09
C LEU A 211 -24.81 -1.95 5.49
N LYS A 212 -25.30 -2.87 6.34
CA LYS A 212 -26.09 -4.01 5.87
C LYS A 212 -27.50 -3.65 5.43
N ASN A 213 -28.19 -2.81 6.21
CA ASN A 213 -29.62 -2.57 6.03
C ASN A 213 -29.92 -1.37 5.12
N GLU A 214 -29.06 -0.35 5.12
CA GLU A 214 -29.27 0.88 4.36
C GLU A 214 -28.50 0.88 3.04
N LEU A 215 -27.30 0.27 3.02
CA LEU A 215 -26.42 0.24 1.85
C LEU A 215 -26.29 -1.13 1.18
N ASN A 216 -27.01 -2.15 1.67
CA ASN A 216 -26.99 -3.54 1.15
C ASN A 216 -25.57 -4.12 1.01
N PHE A 217 -24.64 -3.70 1.87
CA PHE A 217 -23.28 -4.21 1.89
C PHE A 217 -23.20 -5.43 2.83
N GLU A 218 -23.30 -6.64 2.27
CA GLU A 218 -23.44 -7.89 3.04
C GLU A 218 -22.31 -8.13 4.06
N ALA A 219 -21.07 -7.80 3.69
CA ALA A 219 -19.91 -7.90 4.56
C ALA A 219 -20.00 -6.95 5.77
N GLY A 220 -20.88 -5.94 5.72
CA GLY A 220 -21.06 -4.95 6.77
C GLY A 220 -19.76 -4.25 7.12
N ILE A 221 -19.48 -4.10 8.41
CA ILE A 221 -18.25 -3.46 8.89
C ILE A 221 -17.03 -4.41 8.94
N SER A 222 -17.17 -5.67 8.53
CA SER A 222 -16.11 -6.68 8.69
C SER A 222 -14.75 -6.28 8.10
N PRO A 223 -14.66 -5.57 6.96
CA PRO A 223 -13.37 -5.12 6.42
C PRO A 223 -12.74 -3.92 7.15
N VAL A 224 -13.44 -3.34 8.12
CA VAL A 224 -13.02 -2.13 8.84
C VAL A 224 -12.42 -2.50 10.20
N HIS A 225 -11.21 -2.00 10.46
CA HIS A 225 -10.54 -2.10 11.74
C HIS A 225 -11.19 -1.12 12.72
N CYS A 226 -12.14 -1.64 13.51
CA CYS A 226 -12.88 -0.88 14.52
C CYS A 226 -13.02 -1.72 15.80
N PRO A 227 -12.52 -1.26 16.96
CA PRO A 227 -11.64 -0.11 17.13
C PRO A 227 -10.36 -0.24 16.30
N VAL A 228 -9.85 0.89 15.82
CA VAL A 228 -8.57 0.95 15.08
C VAL A 228 -7.38 0.74 16.02
N GLY A 229 -6.33 0.07 15.52
CA GLY A 229 -5.09 -0.18 16.26
C GLY A 229 -5.06 -1.53 16.98
N LEU A 230 -3.85 -1.95 17.35
CA LEU A 230 -3.62 -3.16 18.14
C LEU A 230 -4.11 -2.99 19.59
N ASP A 231 -4.59 -4.08 20.19
CA ASP A 231 -4.98 -4.08 21.61
C ASP A 231 -3.74 -4.07 22.52
N LEU A 232 -3.29 -2.87 22.87
CA LEU A 232 -2.17 -2.62 23.79
C LEU A 232 -2.64 -2.15 25.19
N GLY A 233 -3.95 -2.01 25.39
CA GLY A 233 -4.59 -1.55 26.63
C GLY A 233 -4.57 -0.03 26.90
N GLY A 234 -3.48 0.68 26.60
CA GLY A 234 -3.33 2.12 26.86
C GLY A 234 -4.42 3.00 26.21
N ASN A 235 -4.73 4.14 26.85
CA ASN A 235 -5.83 5.02 26.46
C ASN A 235 -5.41 6.49 26.23
N THR A 236 -4.14 6.81 26.43
CA THR A 236 -3.64 8.16 26.12
C THR A 236 -3.52 8.36 24.61
N PRO A 237 -3.61 9.60 24.09
CA PRO A 237 -3.47 9.85 22.65
C PRO A 237 -2.20 9.27 22.03
N LYS A 238 -1.08 9.28 22.76
CA LYS A 238 0.20 8.73 22.31
C LYS A 238 0.21 7.21 22.26
N GLU A 239 -0.37 6.55 23.26
CA GLU A 239 -0.50 5.08 23.27
C GLU A 239 -1.40 4.60 22.13
N ILE A 240 -2.51 5.29 21.90
CA ILE A 240 -3.41 5.03 20.78
C ILE A 240 -2.66 5.24 19.45
N ALA A 241 -1.88 6.32 19.32
CA ALA A 241 -1.09 6.57 18.12
C ALA A 241 -0.07 5.45 17.84
N ILE A 242 0.63 4.95 18.86
CA ILE A 242 1.54 3.79 18.75
C ILE A 242 0.77 2.54 18.31
N SER A 243 -0.38 2.28 18.92
CA SER A 243 -1.25 1.15 18.58
C SER A 243 -1.72 1.18 17.11
N VAL A 244 -2.15 2.34 16.63
CA VAL A 244 -2.58 2.55 15.24
C VAL A 244 -1.41 2.44 14.27
N ALA A 245 -0.27 3.07 14.59
CA ALA A 245 0.93 3.00 13.76
C ALA A 245 1.45 1.56 13.63
N ALA A 246 1.43 0.80 14.72
CA ALA A 246 1.82 -0.62 14.71
C ALA A 246 0.89 -1.45 13.83
N GLU A 247 -0.43 -1.22 13.87
CA GLU A 247 -1.38 -1.90 12.99
C GLU A 247 -1.17 -1.55 11.51
N LEU A 248 -1.00 -0.25 11.19
CA LEU A 248 -0.74 0.22 9.82
C LEU A 248 0.54 -0.40 9.24
N LEU A 249 1.63 -0.40 10.00
CA LEU A 249 2.90 -1.01 9.58
C LEU A 249 2.78 -2.52 9.42
N LYS A 250 2.05 -3.20 10.32
CA LYS A 250 1.77 -4.64 10.21
C LYS A 250 1.08 -4.96 8.89
N VAL A 251 0.05 -4.20 8.52
CA VAL A 251 -0.66 -4.36 7.23
C VAL A 251 0.26 -4.05 6.05
N TYR A 252 1.01 -2.95 6.10
CA TYR A 252 1.95 -2.57 5.04
C TYR A 252 3.00 -3.65 4.75
N TYR A 253 3.55 -4.28 5.79
CA TYR A 253 4.53 -5.37 5.66
C TYR A 253 3.92 -6.76 5.50
N GLY A 254 2.59 -6.88 5.43
CA GLY A 254 1.87 -8.15 5.26
C GLY A 254 2.11 -9.15 6.41
N LYS A 255 2.07 -8.67 7.66
CA LYS A 255 2.29 -9.46 8.88
C LYS A 255 1.02 -9.71 9.68
#